data_AF-A0A923YV77-F1
#
_entry.id   AF-A0A923YV77-F1
#
_cell.length_a   1.000
_cell.length_b   1.000
_cell.length_c   1.000
_cell.angle_alpha   90.00
_cell.angle_beta   90.00
_cell.angle_gamma   90.00
#
_symmetry.space_group_name_H-M   'P 1'
#
loop_
_entity.id
_entity.type
_entity.pdbx_description
1 polymer ?
#
loop_
_entity_poly.entity_id
_entity_poly.type
_entity_poly.pdbx_seq_one_letter_code
_entity_poly.pdbx_strand_id
1 'polypeptide(L)'
;MKNYLIFLFLIVSIFLNAQVSNSIAINWTDKKEFLVGETIFTIPQFEAINFVFDSSARSILYATKINNVGLVSETDFEILNIITTDIAPNELAELNLKTIPATPNFFVKNIFSRDETSIYISFSPIIKTEGSYKKVLSLNYVLKPVNVGKILNSNNVSTISSSVLSTGKWNRFYVEKSGVYKITKSFLDQIGFNVNGVDPKKIKIYGNGGQMLPLNNAVFYPADLTENAVQIIGESDGVFNNDDYILFYAEGLDNWSSENGTHLNLYENKSFYFVTVDGSDGNRIAAVNQTSAPTTLSVSTYDDVHFHEIDLTNIGKVGRIFFGEPFAVENIQQFDFFIPNINTAAAAQLEVHVGGSSITP
;
A
#
# COMPACT_ATOMS: atom_id res chain seq x y z
N MET A 1 56.79 -37.15 -19.11
CA MET A 1 56.02 -35.92 -19.47
C MET A 1 54.70 -36.21 -20.19
N LYS A 2 54.58 -37.28 -21.00
CA LYS A 2 53.35 -37.59 -21.77
C LYS A 2 52.12 -37.95 -20.92
N ASN A 3 52.30 -38.54 -19.73
CA ASN A 3 51.19 -38.96 -18.86
C ASN A 3 50.63 -37.85 -17.96
N TYR A 4 51.40 -36.79 -17.69
CA TYR A 4 50.93 -35.64 -16.90
C TYR A 4 50.02 -34.71 -17.70
N LEU A 5 50.21 -34.63 -19.03
CA LEU A 5 49.36 -33.85 -19.93
C LEU A 5 47.94 -34.43 -20.06
N ILE A 6 47.79 -35.76 -19.98
CA ILE A 6 46.48 -36.43 -20.00
C ILE A 6 45.72 -36.19 -18.68
N PHE A 7 46.44 -36.16 -17.54
CA PHE A 7 45.82 -35.90 -16.24
C PHE A 7 45.40 -34.42 -16.10
N LEU A 8 46.15 -33.49 -16.69
CA LEU A 8 45.77 -32.07 -16.75
C LEU A 8 44.51 -31.85 -17.62
N PHE A 9 44.39 -32.57 -18.74
CA PHE A 9 43.20 -32.50 -19.62
C PHE A 9 41.95 -33.09 -18.96
N LEU A 10 42.11 -34.14 -18.14
CA LEU A 10 40.99 -34.74 -17.39
C LEU A 10 40.49 -33.83 -16.27
N ILE A 11 41.36 -33.08 -15.59
CA ILE A 11 40.98 -32.16 -14.50
C ILE A 11 40.29 -30.89 -15.05
N VAL A 12 40.71 -30.37 -16.21
CA VAL A 12 40.06 -29.22 -16.86
C VAL A 12 38.64 -29.55 -17.35
N SER A 13 38.37 -30.83 -17.66
CA SER A 13 37.05 -31.28 -18.13
C SER A 13 35.97 -31.30 -17.03
N ILE A 14 36.35 -31.28 -15.74
CA ILE A 14 35.44 -31.38 -14.59
C ILE A 14 34.87 -30.01 -14.18
N PHE A 15 35.40 -28.91 -14.75
CA PHE A 15 34.93 -27.54 -14.47
C PHE A 15 34.01 -26.95 -15.54
N LEU A 16 33.59 -27.74 -16.53
CA LEU A 16 32.52 -27.34 -17.45
C LEU A 16 31.17 -27.46 -16.74
N ASN A 17 30.81 -26.43 -15.96
CA ASN A 17 29.43 -26.22 -15.58
C ASN A 17 28.65 -25.91 -16.86
N ALA A 18 27.88 -26.88 -17.35
CA ALA A 18 26.91 -26.64 -18.41
C ALA A 18 25.85 -25.68 -17.85
N GLN A 19 25.92 -24.40 -18.22
CA GLN A 19 24.87 -23.44 -17.93
C GLN A 19 23.63 -23.85 -18.75
N VAL A 20 22.59 -24.35 -18.08
CA VAL A 20 21.35 -24.73 -18.76
C VAL A 20 20.65 -23.44 -19.21
N SER A 21 20.72 -23.17 -20.51
CA SER A 21 19.94 -22.10 -21.13
C SER A 21 18.59 -22.65 -21.56
N ASN A 22 17.53 -22.01 -21.07
CA ASN A 22 16.16 -22.29 -21.48
C ASN A 22 15.79 -21.34 -22.61
N SER A 23 14.79 -21.71 -23.42
CA SER A 23 14.33 -20.88 -24.54
C SER A 23 12.84 -20.59 -24.42
N ILE A 24 12.46 -19.38 -24.82
CA ILE A 24 11.07 -18.96 -24.99
C ILE A 24 10.89 -18.63 -26.47
N ALA A 25 9.83 -19.16 -27.07
CA ALA A 25 9.37 -18.80 -28.40
C ALA A 25 7.98 -18.19 -28.29
N ILE A 26 7.75 -17.11 -29.04
CA ILE A 26 6.46 -16.39 -29.08
C ILE A 26 5.88 -16.54 -30.49
N ASN A 27 4.79 -17.28 -30.58
CA ASN A 27 4.02 -17.46 -31.80
C ASN A 27 2.98 -16.34 -31.91
N TRP A 28 3.41 -15.25 -32.54
CA TRP A 28 2.54 -14.13 -32.87
C TRP A 28 1.41 -14.56 -33.78
N THR A 29 0.23 -14.01 -33.52
CA THR A 29 -0.96 -14.20 -34.33
C THR A 29 -1.35 -12.87 -34.97
N ASP A 30 -2.07 -12.94 -36.08
CA ASP A 30 -2.57 -11.74 -36.74
C ASP A 30 -3.48 -10.94 -35.79
N LYS A 31 -3.49 -9.62 -36.00
CA LYS A 31 -4.29 -8.68 -35.20
C LYS A 31 -5.76 -9.16 -35.13
N LYS A 32 -6.26 -9.37 -33.91
CA LYS A 32 -7.64 -9.72 -33.63
C LYS A 32 -8.25 -8.76 -32.63
N GLU A 33 -9.57 -8.69 -32.65
CA GLU A 33 -10.36 -8.06 -31.60
C GLU A 33 -10.12 -8.82 -30.28
N PHE A 34 -9.83 -8.08 -29.22
CA PHE A 34 -9.65 -8.58 -27.87
C PHE A 34 -10.75 -7.98 -26.99
N LEU A 35 -11.62 -8.83 -26.45
CA LEU A 35 -12.77 -8.40 -25.67
C LEU A 35 -12.40 -8.38 -24.18
N VAL A 36 -12.58 -7.22 -23.53
CA VAL A 36 -12.50 -7.08 -22.07
C VAL A 36 -13.81 -6.50 -21.57
N GLY A 37 -14.64 -7.35 -20.94
CA GLY A 37 -16.01 -6.99 -20.62
C GLY A 37 -16.82 -6.77 -21.90
N GLU A 38 -17.34 -5.55 -22.09
CA GLU A 38 -18.07 -5.13 -23.30
C GLU A 38 -17.20 -4.30 -24.26
N THR A 39 -15.98 -3.96 -23.86
CA THR A 39 -15.08 -3.12 -24.67
C THR A 39 -14.22 -3.98 -25.58
N ILE A 40 -14.20 -3.63 -26.86
CA ILE A 40 -13.36 -4.26 -27.87
C ILE A 40 -12.08 -3.45 -28.04
N PHE A 41 -10.94 -4.11 -27.90
CA PHE A 41 -9.62 -3.55 -28.16
C PHE A 41 -9.00 -4.19 -29.39
N THR A 42 -8.32 -3.40 -30.20
CA THR A 42 -7.55 -3.91 -31.33
C THR A 42 -6.06 -3.81 -31.02
N ILE A 43 -5.45 -4.93 -30.63
CA ILE A 43 -4.06 -5.01 -30.15
C ILE A 43 -3.33 -6.21 -30.78
N PRO A 44 -1.99 -6.21 -30.84
CA PRO A 44 -1.23 -7.37 -31.29
C PRO A 44 -1.31 -8.50 -30.25
N GLN A 45 -1.41 -9.74 -30.72
CA GLN A 45 -1.64 -10.92 -29.87
C GLN A 45 -0.70 -12.08 -30.23
N PHE A 46 -0.50 -12.99 -29.29
CA PHE A 46 0.23 -14.24 -29.46
C PHE A 46 -0.50 -15.35 -28.68
N GLU A 47 0.17 -16.45 -28.31
CA GLU A 47 -0.50 -17.59 -27.70
C GLU A 47 -1.27 -17.19 -26.44
N ALA A 48 -2.59 -17.43 -26.44
CA ALA A 48 -3.49 -16.99 -25.38
C ALA A 48 -3.06 -17.48 -23.97
N ILE A 49 -2.42 -18.64 -23.88
CA ILE A 49 -1.98 -19.22 -22.60
C ILE A 49 -0.87 -18.39 -21.91
N ASN A 50 -0.08 -17.65 -22.68
CA ASN A 50 1.01 -16.81 -22.16
C ASN A 50 0.74 -15.32 -22.32
N PHE A 51 -0.44 -14.94 -22.83
CA PHE A 51 -0.79 -13.56 -23.15
C PHE A 51 -1.49 -12.88 -21.99
N VAL A 52 -0.95 -11.76 -21.52
CA VAL A 52 -1.56 -10.91 -20.49
C VAL A 52 -1.77 -9.52 -21.07
N PHE A 53 -3.00 -8.99 -20.98
CA PHE A 53 -3.35 -7.64 -21.39
C PHE A 53 -3.89 -6.85 -20.19
N ASP A 54 -3.29 -5.69 -19.93
CA ASP A 54 -3.80 -4.70 -18.99
C ASP A 54 -4.58 -3.64 -19.79
N SER A 55 -5.90 -3.65 -19.67
CA SER A 55 -6.80 -2.74 -20.40
C SER A 55 -6.69 -1.29 -19.93
N SER A 56 -6.36 -1.06 -18.66
CA SER A 56 -6.20 0.27 -18.07
C SER A 56 -4.89 0.91 -18.50
N ALA A 57 -3.79 0.16 -18.40
CA ALA A 57 -2.48 0.63 -18.84
C ALA A 57 -2.28 0.56 -20.36
N ARG A 58 -3.16 -0.18 -21.06
CA ARG A 58 -3.06 -0.54 -22.48
C ARG A 58 -1.70 -1.14 -22.83
N SER A 59 -1.30 -2.15 -22.07
CA SER A 59 -0.01 -2.82 -22.19
C SER A 59 -0.16 -4.34 -22.25
N ILE A 60 0.79 -5.02 -22.89
CA ILE A 60 0.80 -6.48 -23.02
C ILE A 60 2.08 -7.06 -22.41
N LEU A 61 1.96 -8.25 -21.82
CA LEU A 61 3.08 -9.03 -21.28
C LEU A 61 3.00 -10.46 -21.80
N TYR A 62 4.18 -11.04 -22.07
CA TYR A 62 4.33 -12.49 -22.09
C TYR A 62 4.50 -12.95 -20.64
N ALA A 63 3.75 -13.95 -20.22
CA ALA A 63 3.84 -14.53 -18.89
C ALA A 63 3.79 -16.06 -18.96
N THR A 64 4.65 -16.75 -18.22
CA THR A 64 4.64 -18.21 -18.17
C THR A 64 4.99 -18.73 -16.78
N LYS A 65 4.48 -19.92 -16.47
CA LYS A 65 4.72 -20.64 -15.22
C LYS A 65 5.50 -21.92 -15.50
N ILE A 66 6.62 -22.07 -14.81
CA ILE A 66 7.45 -23.28 -14.87
C ILE A 66 7.25 -24.04 -13.56
N ASN A 67 6.71 -25.25 -13.64
CA ASN A 67 6.44 -26.09 -12.46
C ASN A 67 7.65 -26.96 -12.12
N ASN A 68 7.71 -27.46 -10.88
CA ASN A 68 8.66 -28.48 -10.42
C ASN A 68 10.13 -28.10 -10.59
N VAL A 69 10.44 -26.86 -10.28
CA VAL A 69 11.77 -26.27 -10.37
C VAL A 69 12.27 -25.88 -8.98
N GLY A 70 13.58 -26.03 -8.76
CA GLY A 70 14.21 -25.53 -7.53
C GLY A 70 14.17 -24.00 -7.46
N LEU A 71 14.46 -23.46 -6.28
CA LEU A 71 14.49 -22.00 -6.08
C LEU A 71 15.56 -21.35 -6.95
N VAL A 72 15.19 -20.20 -7.52
CA VAL A 72 16.08 -19.38 -8.34
C VAL A 72 16.20 -17.97 -7.77
N SER A 73 17.23 -17.25 -8.19
CA SER A 73 17.38 -15.84 -7.88
C SER A 73 16.35 -15.03 -8.65
N GLU A 74 15.59 -14.19 -7.92
CA GLU A 74 14.60 -13.29 -8.52
C GLU A 74 15.26 -12.05 -9.14
N THR A 75 16.53 -11.79 -8.83
CA THR A 75 17.28 -10.60 -9.28
C THR A 75 18.53 -10.93 -10.10
N ASP A 76 19.04 -12.16 -10.02
CA ASP A 76 20.26 -12.59 -10.71
C ASP A 76 19.92 -13.65 -11.78
N PHE A 77 19.62 -13.15 -12.98
CA PHE A 77 19.30 -13.92 -14.17
C PHE A 77 19.93 -13.27 -15.41
N GLU A 78 20.11 -14.07 -16.46
CA GLU A 78 20.70 -13.61 -17.71
C GLU A 78 19.73 -13.83 -18.87
N ILE A 79 19.56 -12.81 -19.71
CA ILE A 79 18.81 -12.89 -20.96
C ILE A 79 19.81 -12.92 -22.10
N LEU A 80 19.69 -13.90 -22.99
CA LEU A 80 20.61 -14.18 -24.07
C LEU A 80 19.83 -14.32 -25.39
N ASN A 81 20.49 -14.09 -26.53
CA ASN A 81 19.98 -14.44 -27.86
C ASN A 81 18.55 -13.95 -28.16
N ILE A 82 18.25 -12.67 -27.90
CA ILE A 82 16.93 -12.10 -28.19
C ILE A 82 16.78 -11.94 -29.71
N ILE A 83 15.91 -12.75 -30.31
CA ILE A 83 15.56 -12.68 -31.73
C ILE A 83 14.31 -11.83 -31.87
N THR A 84 14.37 -10.81 -32.72
CA THR A 84 13.30 -9.84 -32.92
C THR A 84 12.99 -9.62 -34.39
N THR A 85 11.81 -9.11 -34.68
CA THR A 85 11.43 -8.61 -36.01
C THR A 85 10.66 -7.30 -35.86
N ASP A 86 10.67 -6.47 -36.90
CA ASP A 86 10.02 -5.16 -36.86
C ASP A 86 8.49 -5.34 -36.73
N ILE A 87 7.85 -4.42 -36.02
CA ILE A 87 6.40 -4.29 -35.96
C ILE A 87 5.99 -2.92 -36.50
N ALA A 88 5.07 -2.90 -37.44
CA ALA A 88 4.66 -1.65 -38.07
C ALA A 88 3.81 -0.81 -37.10
N PRO A 89 3.86 0.54 -37.16
CA PRO A 89 3.12 1.39 -36.21
C PRO A 89 1.61 1.15 -36.18
N ASN A 90 1.02 0.75 -37.31
CA ASN A 90 -0.40 0.39 -37.41
C ASN A 90 -0.76 -0.94 -36.70
N GLU A 91 0.21 -1.82 -36.50
CA GLU A 91 0.03 -3.10 -35.80
C GLU A 91 0.07 -2.94 -34.27
N LEU A 92 0.75 -1.91 -33.76
CA LEU A 92 0.74 -1.55 -32.33
C LEU A 92 -0.63 -1.05 -31.86
N ALA A 93 -1.35 -0.40 -32.78
CA ALA A 93 -2.74 0.02 -32.63
C ALA A 93 -3.04 0.75 -31.30
N GLU A 94 -3.79 0.14 -30.39
CA GLU A 94 -4.27 0.79 -29.17
C GLU A 94 -3.31 0.71 -27.97
N LEU A 95 -2.12 0.12 -28.14
CA LEU A 95 -1.14 0.03 -27.06
C LEU A 95 -0.56 1.40 -26.69
N ASN A 96 -0.32 1.61 -25.39
CA ASN A 96 0.34 2.81 -24.89
C ASN A 96 1.84 2.77 -25.20
N LEU A 97 2.26 3.51 -26.22
CA LEU A 97 3.65 3.54 -26.69
C LEU A 97 4.67 4.03 -25.66
N LYS A 98 4.24 4.73 -24.59
CA LYS A 98 5.11 5.21 -23.51
C LYS A 98 5.52 4.11 -22.54
N THR A 99 4.75 3.02 -22.46
CA THR A 99 5.03 1.92 -21.51
C THR A 99 5.95 0.85 -22.10
N ILE A 100 6.29 0.94 -23.39
CA ILE A 100 7.12 -0.06 -24.08
C ILE A 100 8.61 0.21 -23.77
N PRO A 101 9.31 -0.75 -23.13
CA PRO A 101 10.70 -0.58 -22.71
C PRO A 101 11.69 -0.77 -23.87
N ALA A 102 12.95 -0.35 -23.67
CA ALA A 102 14.02 -0.54 -24.66
C ALA A 102 14.55 -1.99 -24.74
N THR A 103 14.36 -2.77 -23.68
CA THR A 103 14.72 -4.19 -23.58
C THR A 103 13.58 -4.97 -22.93
N PRO A 104 13.51 -6.30 -23.09
CA PRO A 104 12.52 -7.11 -22.39
C PRO A 104 12.73 -6.97 -20.87
N ASN A 105 11.79 -6.32 -20.18
CA ASN A 105 11.79 -6.08 -18.74
C ASN A 105 11.44 -7.36 -17.97
N PHE A 106 12.36 -8.32 -17.93
CA PHE A 106 12.16 -9.58 -17.24
C PHE A 106 11.83 -9.40 -15.77
N PHE A 107 10.79 -10.11 -15.35
CA PHE A 107 10.38 -10.26 -13.97
C PHE A 107 10.32 -11.75 -13.64
N VAL A 108 11.01 -12.16 -12.59
CA VAL A 108 11.11 -13.54 -12.13
C VAL A 108 10.64 -13.62 -10.69
N LYS A 109 9.74 -14.54 -10.37
CA LYS A 109 9.24 -14.76 -9.01
C LYS A 109 9.15 -16.24 -8.68
N ASN A 110 9.65 -16.64 -7.51
CA ASN A 110 9.38 -17.96 -6.96
C ASN A 110 7.95 -18.00 -6.41
N ILE A 111 7.18 -18.99 -6.82
CA ILE A 111 5.83 -19.28 -6.33
C ILE A 111 5.88 -20.52 -5.46
N PHE A 112 5.34 -20.41 -4.26
CA PHE A 112 5.15 -21.50 -3.32
C PHE A 112 3.66 -21.81 -3.25
N SER A 113 3.27 -23.02 -3.63
CA SER A 113 1.90 -23.47 -3.53
C SER A 113 1.89 -24.88 -2.95
N ARG A 114 1.42 -24.98 -1.69
CA ARG A 114 1.52 -26.21 -0.89
C ARG A 114 2.99 -26.67 -0.84
N ASP A 115 3.27 -27.87 -1.33
CA ASP A 115 4.60 -28.47 -1.35
C ASP A 115 5.29 -28.36 -2.74
N GLU A 116 4.67 -27.64 -3.68
CA GLU A 116 5.22 -27.42 -5.02
C GLU A 116 5.85 -26.04 -5.14
N THR A 117 7.07 -26.02 -5.67
CA THR A 117 7.76 -24.79 -6.08
C THR A 117 7.63 -24.61 -7.58
N SER A 118 7.25 -23.42 -7.98
CA SER A 118 7.17 -23.00 -9.39
C SER A 118 7.84 -21.66 -9.58
N ILE A 119 8.15 -21.30 -10.82
CA ILE A 119 8.70 -20.00 -11.18
C ILE A 119 7.72 -19.31 -12.12
N TYR A 120 7.41 -18.06 -11.84
CA TYR A 120 6.71 -17.16 -12.74
C TYR A 120 7.72 -16.27 -13.45
N ILE A 121 7.63 -16.20 -14.77
CA ILE A 121 8.44 -15.32 -15.60
C ILE A 121 7.50 -14.46 -16.42
N SER A 122 7.73 -13.16 -16.46
CA SER A 122 7.05 -12.26 -17.39
C SER A 122 7.96 -11.18 -17.95
N PHE A 123 7.66 -10.70 -19.16
CA PHE A 123 8.39 -9.61 -19.81
C PHE A 123 7.56 -8.95 -20.92
N SER A 124 7.99 -7.75 -21.34
CA SER A 124 7.41 -7.04 -22.47
C SER A 124 7.80 -7.72 -23.79
N PRO A 125 6.83 -8.26 -24.55
CA PRO A 125 7.09 -8.99 -25.80
C PRO A 125 7.35 -8.03 -26.97
N ILE A 126 7.16 -6.72 -26.76
CA ILE A 126 7.51 -5.66 -27.70
C ILE A 126 8.56 -4.77 -27.04
N ILE A 127 9.56 -4.36 -27.81
CA ILE A 127 10.62 -3.45 -27.36
C ILE A 127 10.71 -2.24 -28.29
N LYS A 128 11.18 -1.13 -27.72
CA LYS A 128 11.41 0.12 -28.43
C LYS A 128 12.87 0.21 -28.86
N THR A 129 13.09 0.42 -30.15
CA THR A 129 14.41 0.71 -30.73
C THR A 129 14.45 2.18 -31.21
N GLU A 130 15.60 2.65 -31.69
CA GLU A 130 15.74 4.04 -32.19
C GLU A 130 14.71 4.35 -33.29
N GLY A 131 13.64 5.05 -32.91
CA GLY A 131 12.57 5.47 -33.82
C GLY A 131 11.58 4.38 -34.27
N SER A 132 11.71 3.14 -33.79
CA SER A 132 10.85 2.02 -34.22
C SER A 132 10.55 1.04 -33.08
N TYR A 133 9.71 0.05 -33.36
CA TYR A 133 9.32 -1.00 -32.43
C TYR A 133 9.63 -2.36 -33.03
N LYS A 134 9.98 -3.32 -32.18
CA LYS A 134 10.22 -4.70 -32.57
C LYS A 134 9.46 -5.66 -31.67
N LYS A 135 8.92 -6.72 -32.26
CA LYS A 135 8.35 -7.84 -31.54
C LYS A 135 9.42 -8.91 -31.29
N VAL A 136 9.44 -9.46 -30.09
CA VAL A 136 10.31 -10.57 -29.71
C VAL A 136 9.73 -11.86 -30.30
N LEU A 137 10.52 -12.59 -31.09
CA LEU A 137 10.13 -13.90 -31.63
C LEU A 137 10.60 -15.02 -30.72
N SER A 138 11.81 -14.90 -30.19
CA SER A 138 12.35 -15.83 -29.20
C SER A 138 13.47 -15.19 -28.41
N LEU A 139 13.79 -15.80 -27.28
CA LEU A 139 14.95 -15.48 -26.48
C LEU A 139 15.42 -16.70 -25.71
N ASN A 140 16.65 -16.65 -25.24
CA ASN A 140 17.18 -17.58 -24.25
C ASN A 140 17.29 -16.89 -22.90
N TYR A 141 17.17 -17.65 -21.83
CA TYR A 141 17.37 -17.15 -20.48
C TYR A 141 18.05 -18.18 -19.60
N VAL A 142 18.79 -17.70 -18.61
CA VAL A 142 19.41 -18.50 -17.57
C VAL A 142 18.96 -17.96 -16.22
N LEU A 143 18.39 -18.85 -15.41
CA LEU A 143 18.07 -18.58 -14.01
C LEU A 143 19.14 -19.19 -13.12
N LYS A 144 19.63 -18.43 -12.15
CA LYS A 144 20.64 -18.93 -11.22
C LYS A 144 19.97 -19.58 -10.02
N PRO A 145 20.30 -20.83 -9.66
CA PRO A 145 19.70 -21.50 -8.51
C PRO A 145 20.11 -20.79 -7.21
N VAL A 146 19.22 -20.78 -6.22
CA VAL A 146 19.48 -20.24 -4.89
C VAL A 146 19.44 -21.36 -3.85
N ASN A 147 20.42 -21.34 -2.94
CA ASN A 147 20.45 -22.25 -1.80
C ASN A 147 19.32 -21.92 -0.82
N VAL A 148 18.45 -22.91 -0.58
CA VAL A 148 17.23 -22.84 0.25
C VAL A 148 17.48 -22.25 1.65
N GLY A 149 18.67 -22.47 2.23
CA GLY A 149 19.05 -21.97 3.55
C GLY A 149 19.09 -20.43 3.68
N LYS A 150 19.08 -19.67 2.58
CA LYS A 150 19.02 -18.20 2.60
C LYS A 150 17.60 -17.61 2.50
N ILE A 151 16.62 -18.36 2.01
CA ILE A 151 15.26 -17.83 1.72
C ILE A 151 14.28 -18.12 2.87
N LEU A 152 14.41 -19.25 3.56
CA LEU A 152 13.47 -19.64 4.64
C LEU A 152 13.57 -18.77 5.91
N ASN A 153 14.60 -17.93 6.04
CA ASN A 153 14.72 -16.96 7.15
C ASN A 153 13.99 -15.63 6.89
N SER A 154 13.18 -15.53 5.83
CA SER A 154 12.49 -14.29 5.47
C SER A 154 11.11 -14.11 6.13
N ASN A 155 10.61 -15.08 6.91
CA ASN A 155 9.42 -14.86 7.73
C ASN A 155 9.78 -14.09 9.00
N ASN A 156 10.26 -12.85 8.82
CA ASN A 156 10.36 -11.85 9.88
C ASN A 156 8.96 -11.38 10.27
N VAL A 157 8.12 -12.28 10.79
CA VAL A 157 6.98 -11.83 11.58
C VAL A 157 7.59 -11.33 12.88
N SER A 158 7.72 -10.01 13.01
CA SER A 158 8.14 -9.36 14.25
C SER A 158 7.09 -9.65 15.32
N THR A 159 7.30 -10.72 16.08
CA THR A 159 6.46 -11.04 17.23
C THR A 159 6.82 -10.06 18.35
N ILE A 160 5.80 -9.41 18.90
CA ILE A 160 5.98 -8.58 20.10
C ILE A 160 6.28 -9.55 21.25
N SER A 161 7.50 -9.50 21.77
CA SER A 161 7.89 -10.33 22.92
C SER A 161 7.31 -9.80 24.25
N SER A 162 7.00 -8.51 24.32
CA SER A 162 6.38 -7.85 25.48
C SER A 162 5.69 -6.53 25.08
N SER A 163 4.39 -6.40 25.36
CA SER A 163 3.66 -5.15 25.12
C SER A 163 3.93 -4.10 26.20
N VAL A 164 3.87 -2.81 25.86
CA VAL A 164 3.90 -1.70 26.83
C VAL A 164 2.78 -1.80 27.86
N LEU A 165 1.64 -2.40 27.51
CA LEU A 165 0.52 -2.64 28.41
C LEU A 165 0.76 -3.77 29.42
N SER A 166 1.84 -4.55 29.28
CA SER A 166 2.13 -5.69 30.15
C SER A 166 2.52 -5.30 31.58
N THR A 167 2.90 -4.04 31.78
CA THR A 167 3.30 -3.50 33.08
C THR A 167 2.71 -2.11 33.29
N GLY A 168 2.57 -1.72 34.56
CA GLY A 168 2.02 -0.42 34.94
C GLY A 168 0.50 -0.37 35.00
N LYS A 169 -0.01 0.78 35.41
CA LYS A 169 -1.44 1.11 35.50
C LYS A 169 -1.85 1.92 34.28
N TRP A 170 -2.92 1.48 33.65
CA TRP A 170 -3.43 2.05 32.41
C TRP A 170 -4.92 2.32 32.54
N ASN A 171 -5.34 3.52 32.14
CA ASN A 171 -6.74 3.84 31.97
C ASN A 171 -7.00 4.16 30.50
N ARG A 172 -8.09 3.61 29.97
CA ARG A 172 -8.45 3.73 28.55
C ARG A 172 -9.54 4.77 28.36
N PHE A 173 -9.40 5.57 27.30
CA PHE A 173 -10.44 6.46 26.79
C PHE A 173 -10.48 6.35 25.27
N TYR A 174 -11.46 7.00 24.62
CA TYR A 174 -11.58 6.98 23.18
C TYR A 174 -11.94 8.35 22.61
N VAL A 175 -11.67 8.51 21.32
CA VAL A 175 -12.12 9.64 20.50
C VAL A 175 -12.82 9.11 19.26
N GLU A 176 -13.70 9.92 18.69
CA GLU A 176 -14.43 9.60 17.44
C GLU A 176 -13.89 10.43 16.27
N LYS A 177 -13.52 11.69 16.54
CA LYS A 177 -13.02 12.65 15.53
C LYS A 177 -11.56 12.99 15.74
N SER A 178 -10.88 13.32 14.66
CA SER A 178 -9.49 13.79 14.70
C SER A 178 -9.45 15.23 15.20
N GLY A 179 -8.43 15.59 15.97
CA GLY A 179 -8.27 16.96 16.45
C GLY A 179 -7.43 17.10 17.71
N VAL A 180 -7.30 18.34 18.18
CA VAL A 180 -6.63 18.64 19.46
C VAL A 180 -7.63 18.54 20.60
N TYR A 181 -7.35 17.66 21.55
CA TYR A 181 -8.19 17.40 22.71
C TYR A 181 -7.60 18.02 23.97
N LYS A 182 -8.49 18.61 24.79
CA LYS A 182 -8.18 19.08 26.14
C LYS A 182 -8.63 18.05 27.16
N ILE A 183 -7.67 17.41 27.81
CA ILE A 183 -7.89 16.47 28.92
C ILE A 183 -7.71 17.22 30.23
N THR A 184 -8.80 17.35 30.99
CA THR A 184 -8.82 18.01 32.29
C THR A 184 -8.60 17.02 33.42
N LYS A 185 -8.21 17.50 34.60
CA LYS A 185 -8.16 16.68 35.82
C LYS A 185 -9.49 15.97 36.11
N SER A 186 -10.60 16.67 35.95
CA SER A 186 -11.93 16.10 36.19
C SER A 186 -12.26 14.95 35.25
N PHE A 187 -11.84 15.02 33.98
CA PHE A 187 -11.99 13.90 33.05
C PHE A 187 -11.13 12.70 33.46
N LEU A 188 -9.88 12.94 33.87
CA LEU A 188 -9.00 11.86 34.36
C LEU A 188 -9.60 11.16 35.58
N ASP A 189 -10.13 11.92 36.54
CA ASP A 189 -10.83 11.38 37.70
C ASP A 189 -12.09 10.57 37.28
N GLN A 190 -12.86 11.05 36.29
CA GLN A 190 -14.05 10.34 35.77
C GLN A 190 -13.72 8.99 35.15
N ILE A 191 -12.58 8.85 34.47
CA ILE A 191 -12.12 7.58 33.91
C ILE A 191 -11.34 6.73 34.94
N GLY A 192 -11.30 7.15 36.21
CA GLY A 192 -10.66 6.44 37.31
C GLY A 192 -9.14 6.58 37.34
N PHE A 193 -8.58 7.61 36.70
CA PHE A 193 -7.14 7.90 36.68
C PHE A 193 -6.80 8.99 37.69
N ASN A 194 -6.41 8.57 38.90
CA ASN A 194 -6.08 9.49 39.99
C ASN A 194 -4.70 10.14 39.80
N VAL A 195 -4.68 11.45 39.59
CA VAL A 195 -3.47 12.27 39.43
C VAL A 195 -3.03 13.00 40.71
N ASN A 196 -3.67 12.74 41.85
CA ASN A 196 -3.30 13.39 43.10
C ASN A 196 -1.94 12.87 43.60
N GLY A 197 -1.00 13.79 43.82
CA GLY A 197 0.37 13.46 44.24
C GLY A 197 1.23 12.86 43.12
N VAL A 198 0.76 12.93 41.87
CA VAL A 198 1.51 12.53 40.69
C VAL A 198 2.25 13.75 40.12
N ASP A 199 3.54 13.59 39.82
CA ASP A 199 4.29 14.57 39.03
C ASP A 199 3.74 14.61 37.59
N PRO A 200 3.20 15.76 37.11
CA PRO A 200 2.68 15.89 35.75
C PRO A 200 3.66 15.42 34.67
N LYS A 201 4.98 15.51 34.91
CA LYS A 201 6.03 15.03 34.00
C LYS A 201 5.90 13.56 33.66
N LYS A 202 5.31 12.77 34.55
CA LYS A 202 5.11 11.32 34.37
C LYS A 202 3.92 10.97 33.51
N ILE A 203 2.99 11.90 33.27
CA ILE A 203 1.79 11.60 32.50
C ILE A 203 2.15 11.35 31.03
N LYS A 204 1.68 10.21 30.53
CA LYS A 204 1.88 9.73 29.16
C LYS A 204 0.57 9.28 28.55
N ILE A 205 0.42 9.51 27.25
CA ILE A 205 -0.71 9.05 26.45
C ILE A 205 -0.17 8.14 25.34
N TYR A 206 -0.74 6.94 25.23
CA TYR A 206 -0.39 5.95 24.22
C TYR A 206 -1.60 5.66 23.32
N GLY A 207 -1.36 5.41 22.05
CA GLY A 207 -2.41 5.17 21.06
C GLY A 207 -1.84 5.21 19.65
N ASN A 208 -2.43 4.44 18.74
CA ASN A 208 -2.00 4.34 17.35
C ASN A 208 -2.93 5.09 16.37
N GLY A 209 -3.91 5.85 16.90
CA GLY A 209 -4.91 6.54 16.09
C GLY A 209 -6.06 5.64 15.65
N GLY A 210 -6.99 6.23 14.88
CA GLY A 210 -8.16 5.57 14.32
C GLY A 210 -8.06 5.25 12.83
N GLN A 211 -6.86 5.35 12.24
CA GLN A 211 -6.64 4.98 10.84
C GLN A 211 -6.90 3.49 10.62
N MET A 212 -7.39 3.15 9.44
CA MET A 212 -7.55 1.74 9.03
C MET A 212 -6.18 1.08 8.79
N LEU A 213 -6.13 -0.22 9.06
CA LEU A 213 -4.98 -1.04 8.67
C LEU A 213 -4.79 -0.98 7.15
N PRO A 214 -3.55 -0.81 6.65
CA PRO A 214 -3.25 -0.90 5.23
C PRO A 214 -3.67 -2.26 4.67
N LEU A 215 -4.27 -2.29 3.47
CA LEU A 215 -4.61 -3.55 2.81
C LEU A 215 -3.36 -4.32 2.37
N ASN A 216 -2.28 -3.60 2.06
CA ASN A 216 -1.01 -4.20 1.71
C ASN A 216 -0.21 -4.56 2.98
N ASN A 217 -0.09 -5.87 3.24
CA ASN A 217 0.64 -6.42 4.39
C ASN A 217 2.15 -6.09 4.41
N ALA A 218 2.73 -5.56 3.32
CA ALA A 218 4.11 -5.09 3.30
C ALA A 218 4.28 -3.68 3.87
N VAL A 219 3.19 -2.92 4.03
CA VAL A 219 3.22 -1.59 4.65
C VAL A 219 3.39 -1.76 6.17
N PHE A 220 4.35 -1.03 6.72
CA PHE A 220 4.60 -1.05 8.16
C PHE A 220 3.38 -0.52 8.93
N TYR A 221 2.98 -1.24 9.98
CA TYR A 221 2.01 -0.80 10.97
C TYR A 221 2.56 -1.10 12.37
N PRO A 222 2.45 -0.18 13.35
CA PRO A 222 2.97 -0.42 14.69
C PRO A 222 2.37 -1.69 15.30
N ALA A 223 3.24 -2.59 15.77
CA ALA A 223 2.80 -3.83 16.38
C ALA A 223 2.21 -3.59 17.79
N ASP A 224 2.72 -2.59 18.51
CA ASP A 224 2.30 -2.22 19.87
C ASP A 224 1.89 -0.73 19.92
N LEU A 225 1.38 -0.28 21.07
CA LEU A 225 1.00 1.12 21.24
C LEU A 225 2.22 2.06 21.23
N THR A 226 2.07 3.18 20.53
CA THR A 226 3.08 4.25 20.48
C THR A 226 2.74 5.40 21.42
N GLU A 227 3.77 6.04 21.99
CA GLU A 227 3.61 7.18 22.88
C GLU A 227 3.37 8.47 22.07
N ASN A 228 2.30 9.19 22.40
CA ASN A 228 1.91 10.43 21.75
C ASN A 228 2.53 11.62 22.49
N ALA A 229 3.04 12.61 21.74
CA ALA A 229 3.54 13.83 22.33
C ALA A 229 2.38 14.67 22.88
N VAL A 230 2.53 15.15 24.12
CA VAL A 230 1.52 15.98 24.79
C VAL A 230 2.10 17.33 25.20
N GLN A 231 1.24 18.32 25.41
CA GLN A 231 1.58 19.55 26.09
C GLN A 231 0.79 19.61 27.39
N ILE A 232 1.46 19.87 28.51
CA ILE A 232 0.80 20.01 29.81
C ILE A 232 0.88 21.47 30.24
N ILE A 233 -0.28 22.07 30.50
CA ILE A 233 -0.39 23.40 31.06
C ILE A 233 -0.46 23.26 32.58
N GLY A 234 0.44 23.95 33.29
CA GLY A 234 0.58 23.85 34.76
C GLY A 234 1.69 22.93 35.26
N GLU A 235 2.47 22.29 34.37
CA GLU A 235 3.49 21.28 34.71
C GLU A 235 4.64 21.75 35.65
N SER A 236 4.84 23.06 35.83
CA SER A 236 6.09 23.60 36.40
C SER A 236 6.25 23.42 37.90
N ASP A 237 5.17 23.27 38.66
CA ASP A 237 5.20 23.14 40.12
C ASP A 237 5.28 21.67 40.60
N GLY A 238 5.24 20.72 39.67
CA GLY A 238 5.30 19.28 39.96
C GLY A 238 4.00 18.70 40.54
N VAL A 239 2.88 19.43 40.49
CA VAL A 239 1.58 18.98 41.02
C VAL A 239 0.50 19.20 39.96
N PHE A 240 -0.33 18.18 39.70
CA PHE A 240 -1.46 18.33 38.78
C PHE A 240 -2.69 18.92 39.51
N ASN A 241 -2.82 20.23 39.44
CA ASN A 241 -3.89 21.03 40.03
C ASN A 241 -5.19 20.95 39.21
N ASN A 242 -6.25 21.58 39.72
CA ASN A 242 -7.57 21.53 39.07
C ASN A 242 -7.65 22.34 37.77
N ASP A 243 -6.84 23.39 37.65
CA ASP A 243 -6.77 24.24 36.46
C ASP A 243 -5.77 23.71 35.41
N ASP A 244 -5.03 22.65 35.75
CA ASP A 244 -4.05 22.02 34.87
C ASP A 244 -4.75 21.09 33.87
N TYR A 245 -4.19 21.00 32.67
CA TYR A 245 -4.74 20.19 31.61
C TYR A 245 -3.68 19.75 30.61
N ILE A 246 -4.00 18.67 29.91
CA ILE A 246 -3.19 18.09 28.86
C ILE A 246 -3.83 18.44 27.52
N LEU A 247 -3.02 18.91 26.58
CA LEU A 247 -3.35 19.04 25.17
C LEU A 247 -2.63 17.95 24.41
N PHE A 248 -3.34 17.21 23.58
CA PHE A 248 -2.75 16.26 22.65
C PHE A 248 -3.58 16.17 21.38
N TYR A 249 -2.93 15.87 20.26
CA TYR A 249 -3.62 15.59 19.01
C TYR A 249 -4.00 14.11 18.98
N ALA A 250 -5.28 13.84 18.82
CA ALA A 250 -5.81 12.49 18.65
C ALA A 250 -6.29 12.34 17.21
N GLU A 251 -6.03 11.17 16.65
CA GLU A 251 -6.53 10.78 15.36
C GLU A 251 -7.75 9.89 15.55
N GLY A 252 -8.90 10.38 15.08
CA GLY A 252 -10.17 9.68 15.08
C GLY A 252 -10.33 8.82 13.83
N LEU A 253 -11.58 8.56 13.47
CA LEU A 253 -11.97 7.67 12.38
C LEU A 253 -12.54 8.41 11.17
N ASP A 254 -12.52 9.74 11.20
CA ASP A 254 -13.13 10.67 10.25
C ASP A 254 -12.19 11.09 9.11
N ASN A 255 -11.20 10.25 8.80
CA ASN A 255 -10.20 10.52 7.77
C ASN A 255 -10.56 9.83 6.46
N TRP A 256 -10.38 10.53 5.33
CA TRP A 256 -10.52 9.93 4.01
C TRP A 256 -9.48 8.83 3.76
N SER A 257 -9.93 7.61 3.51
CA SER A 257 -9.09 6.50 3.10
C SER A 257 -9.08 6.40 1.57
N SER A 258 -7.98 6.84 0.94
CA SER A 258 -7.83 6.69 -0.52
C SER A 258 -7.74 5.23 -0.97
N GLU A 259 -7.25 4.33 -0.10
CA GLU A 259 -7.14 2.90 -0.39
C GLU A 259 -8.50 2.18 -0.36
N ASN A 260 -9.41 2.62 0.52
CA ASN A 260 -10.74 2.01 0.65
C ASN A 260 -11.88 2.83 -0.01
N GLY A 261 -11.63 4.10 -0.34
CA GLY A 261 -12.60 5.01 -0.96
C GLY A 261 -13.74 5.41 -0.03
N THR A 262 -13.46 5.66 1.25
CA THR A 262 -14.46 5.95 2.30
C THR A 262 -13.89 6.90 3.36
N HIS A 263 -14.75 7.73 3.97
CA HIS A 263 -14.44 8.50 5.18
C HIS A 263 -14.73 7.72 6.48
N LEU A 264 -15.38 6.57 6.38
CA LEU A 264 -15.72 5.73 7.51
C LEU A 264 -14.62 4.69 7.73
N ASN A 265 -14.36 4.37 9.00
CA ASN A 265 -13.53 3.22 9.31
C ASN A 265 -14.37 1.93 9.18
N LEU A 266 -13.91 1.00 8.34
CA LEU A 266 -14.62 -0.23 8.01
C LEU A 266 -14.69 -1.26 9.15
N TYR A 267 -13.96 -1.03 10.25
CA TYR A 267 -13.73 -2.05 11.28
C TYR A 267 -14.13 -1.60 12.69
N GLU A 268 -14.23 -0.29 12.93
CA GLU A 268 -14.38 0.25 14.28
C GLU A 268 -15.06 1.62 14.23
N ASN A 269 -15.66 2.05 15.35
CA ASN A 269 -16.25 3.40 15.48
C ASN A 269 -15.61 4.24 16.59
N LYS A 270 -14.57 3.73 17.24
CA LYS A 270 -13.85 4.38 18.35
C LYS A 270 -12.34 4.19 18.24
N SER A 271 -11.60 5.28 18.37
CA SER A 271 -10.14 5.30 18.39
C SER A 271 -9.69 5.33 19.85
N PHE A 272 -9.02 4.27 20.30
CA PHE A 272 -8.68 4.09 21.71
C PHE A 272 -7.29 4.63 22.06
N TYR A 273 -7.24 5.34 23.18
CA TYR A 273 -6.03 5.87 23.79
C TYR A 273 -5.92 5.44 25.25
N PHE A 274 -4.70 5.41 25.77
CA PHE A 274 -4.38 4.90 27.08
C PHE A 274 -3.50 5.90 27.83
N VAL A 275 -3.86 6.22 29.06
CA VAL A 275 -3.09 7.11 29.94
C VAL A 275 -2.37 6.31 31.03
N THR A 276 -1.13 6.67 31.32
CA THR A 276 -0.33 6.11 32.42
C THR A 276 0.60 7.15 33.04
N VAL A 277 1.11 6.85 34.23
CA VAL A 277 2.14 7.62 34.96
C VAL A 277 3.35 6.80 35.38
N ASP A 278 3.40 5.51 35.00
CA ASP A 278 4.48 4.63 35.40
C ASP A 278 5.71 4.79 34.50
N GLY A 279 6.92 4.68 35.07
CA GLY A 279 8.19 4.68 34.34
C GLY A 279 8.84 6.06 34.15
N SER A 280 9.44 6.28 32.98
CA SER A 280 10.12 7.55 32.65
C SER A 280 9.13 8.69 32.42
N ASP A 281 9.69 9.90 32.38
CA ASP A 281 8.96 11.11 32.01
C ASP A 281 8.38 10.96 30.60
N GLY A 282 7.24 11.60 30.38
CA GLY A 282 6.47 11.48 29.15
C GLY A 282 6.95 12.37 28.02
N ASN A 283 6.59 11.97 26.80
CA ASN A 283 6.90 12.70 25.60
C ASN A 283 6.17 14.06 25.58
N ARG A 284 6.89 15.11 25.17
CA ARG A 284 6.37 16.49 25.12
C ARG A 284 6.47 17.05 23.71
N ILE A 285 5.51 17.88 23.34
CA ILE A 285 5.59 18.66 22.10
C ILE A 285 6.83 19.56 22.18
N ALA A 286 7.73 19.41 21.22
CA ALA A 286 8.93 20.23 21.14
C ALA A 286 8.56 21.67 20.73
N ALA A 287 9.12 22.65 21.43
CA ALA A 287 8.95 24.05 21.06
C ALA A 287 9.66 24.33 19.72
N VAL A 288 8.92 24.88 18.75
CA VAL A 288 9.50 25.35 17.49
C VAL A 288 9.73 26.86 17.61
N ASN A 289 10.97 27.29 17.44
CA ASN A 289 11.31 28.71 17.46
C ASN A 289 10.73 29.39 16.22
N GLN A 290 9.91 30.42 16.41
CA GLN A 290 9.43 31.25 15.31
C GLN A 290 10.60 32.00 14.67
N THR A 291 10.59 32.11 13.35
CA THR A 291 11.61 32.85 12.60
C THR A 291 11.31 34.36 12.66
N SER A 292 12.33 35.19 12.90
CA SER A 292 12.20 36.66 12.91
C SER A 292 12.12 37.30 11.50
N ALA A 293 12.01 36.49 10.45
CA ALA A 293 11.92 36.96 9.08
C ALA A 293 10.56 37.63 8.83
N PRO A 294 10.50 38.64 7.95
CA PRO A 294 9.23 39.26 7.60
C PRO A 294 8.28 38.23 6.96
N THR A 295 6.98 38.37 7.23
CA THR A 295 5.93 37.52 6.64
C THR A 295 5.93 37.66 5.12
N THR A 296 6.13 36.55 4.41
CA THR A 296 6.12 36.50 2.94
C THR A 296 4.78 36.03 2.37
N LEU A 297 4.00 35.31 3.17
CA LEU A 297 2.70 34.76 2.80
C LEU A 297 1.75 34.90 3.99
N SER A 298 0.56 35.43 3.73
CA SER A 298 -0.54 35.43 4.69
C SER A 298 -1.66 34.56 4.13
N VAL A 299 -1.99 33.50 4.85
CA VAL A 299 -3.11 32.60 4.53
C VAL A 299 -4.26 32.98 5.46
N SER A 300 -5.38 33.41 4.88
CA SER A 300 -6.59 33.82 5.62
C SER A 300 -7.83 32.98 5.28
N THR A 301 -7.68 32.05 4.32
CA THR A 301 -8.71 31.11 3.88
C THR A 301 -8.10 29.72 3.80
N TYR A 302 -8.91 28.69 4.01
CA TYR A 302 -8.53 27.30 3.88
C TYR A 302 -9.69 26.51 3.28
N ASP A 303 -9.40 25.34 2.72
CA ASP A 303 -10.43 24.41 2.24
C ASP A 303 -10.93 23.57 3.40
N ASP A 304 -12.24 23.60 3.64
CA ASP A 304 -12.91 22.77 4.66
C ASP A 304 -13.66 21.64 3.97
N VAL A 305 -13.53 20.41 4.51
CA VAL A 305 -14.10 19.20 3.90
C VAL A 305 -15.23 18.68 4.79
N HIS A 306 -16.41 18.55 4.20
CA HIS A 306 -17.58 17.95 4.83
C HIS A 306 -18.04 16.77 3.96
N PHE A 307 -18.53 15.71 4.60
CA PHE A 307 -19.02 14.53 3.90
C PHE A 307 -20.33 14.03 4.53
N HIS A 308 -21.18 13.43 3.70
CA HIS A 308 -22.31 12.61 4.14
C HIS A 308 -22.08 11.20 3.61
N GLU A 309 -21.74 10.29 4.51
CA GLU A 309 -21.47 8.90 4.19
C GLU A 309 -22.05 8.02 5.29
N ILE A 310 -22.90 7.07 4.91
CA ILE A 310 -23.51 6.10 5.80
C ILE A 310 -23.54 4.73 5.12
N ASP A 311 -23.20 3.69 5.88
CA ASP A 311 -23.19 2.32 5.37
C ASP A 311 -24.56 1.66 5.53
N LEU A 312 -25.44 1.81 4.54
CA LEU A 312 -26.78 1.20 4.56
C LEU A 312 -26.90 -0.02 3.65
N THR A 313 -26.39 0.06 2.43
CA THR A 313 -26.64 -0.93 1.38
C THR A 313 -25.35 -1.36 0.68
N ASN A 314 -25.02 -2.65 0.71
CA ASN A 314 -24.03 -3.24 -0.19
C ASN A 314 -24.75 -3.80 -1.43
N ILE A 315 -24.68 -3.06 -2.54
CA ILE A 315 -25.40 -3.34 -3.78
C ILE A 315 -25.06 -4.73 -4.35
N GLY A 316 -23.78 -5.11 -4.32
CA GLY A 316 -23.31 -6.41 -4.82
C GLY A 316 -23.39 -7.54 -3.79
N LYS A 317 -23.70 -7.23 -2.52
CA LYS A 317 -23.56 -8.11 -1.35
C LYS A 317 -22.17 -8.75 -1.24
N VAL A 318 -21.15 -8.07 -1.76
CA VAL A 318 -19.75 -8.52 -1.79
C VAL A 318 -18.83 -7.32 -1.61
N GLY A 319 -17.60 -7.57 -1.15
CA GLY A 319 -16.60 -6.52 -0.96
C GLY A 319 -16.88 -5.62 0.24
N ARG A 320 -16.22 -4.45 0.25
CA ARG A 320 -16.19 -3.50 1.37
C ARG A 320 -16.87 -2.16 1.06
N ILE A 321 -17.43 -2.01 -0.14
CA ILE A 321 -18.10 -0.78 -0.55
C ILE A 321 -19.57 -0.88 -0.15
N PHE A 322 -19.98 0.04 0.70
CA PHE A 322 -21.36 0.26 1.09
C PHE A 322 -21.80 1.62 0.58
N PHE A 323 -23.10 1.76 0.31
CA PHE A 323 -23.73 2.98 -0.14
C PHE A 323 -24.81 3.38 0.86
N GLY A 324 -25.11 4.67 0.88
CA GLY A 324 -26.16 5.24 1.72
C GLY A 324 -27.57 5.02 1.15
N GLU A 325 -28.32 6.10 1.09
CA GLU A 325 -29.75 6.13 0.79
C GLU A 325 -30.05 5.59 -0.63
N PRO A 326 -30.98 4.63 -0.78
CA PRO A 326 -31.35 4.12 -2.08
C PRO A 326 -32.29 5.08 -2.81
N PHE A 327 -31.92 5.48 -4.03
CA PHE A 327 -32.75 6.33 -4.90
C PHE A 327 -33.88 5.59 -5.64
N ALA A 328 -34.17 4.34 -5.25
CA ALA A 328 -35.15 3.48 -5.93
C ALA A 328 -36.60 3.85 -5.63
N VAL A 329 -36.88 4.38 -4.42
CA VAL A 329 -38.23 4.77 -3.98
C VAL A 329 -38.33 6.28 -3.88
N GLU A 330 -37.40 6.91 -3.16
CA GLU A 330 -37.28 8.36 -3.06
C GLU A 330 -36.15 8.84 -3.98
N ASN A 331 -36.52 9.39 -5.13
CA ASN A 331 -35.58 9.87 -6.14
C ASN A 331 -35.03 11.28 -5.84
N ILE A 332 -35.44 11.89 -4.73
CA ILE A 332 -34.95 13.19 -4.25
C ILE A 332 -34.50 13.00 -2.80
N GLN A 333 -33.25 13.32 -2.53
CA GLN A 333 -32.65 13.30 -1.20
C GLN A 333 -32.11 14.70 -0.89
N GLN A 334 -32.21 15.12 0.39
CA GLN A 334 -31.68 16.40 0.86
C GLN A 334 -30.64 16.14 1.95
N PHE A 335 -29.47 16.79 1.82
CA PHE A 335 -28.37 16.71 2.77
C PHE A 335 -28.00 18.13 3.22
N ASP A 336 -28.00 18.37 4.52
CA ASP A 336 -27.73 19.68 5.11
C ASP A 336 -26.33 19.71 5.75
N PHE A 337 -25.53 20.71 5.39
CA PHE A 337 -24.18 20.92 5.94
C PHE A 337 -24.08 22.26 6.65
N PHE A 338 -23.45 22.27 7.82
CA PHE A 338 -23.15 23.49 8.56
C PHE A 338 -21.66 23.84 8.42
N ILE A 339 -21.36 24.91 7.66
CA ILE A 339 -20.00 25.36 7.37
C ILE A 339 -19.79 26.74 8.01
N PRO A 340 -19.13 26.83 9.18
CA PRO A 340 -18.87 28.12 9.82
C PRO A 340 -17.86 28.94 9.01
N ASN A 341 -18.02 30.26 9.01
CA ASN A 341 -17.09 31.21 8.35
C ASN A 341 -16.89 30.95 6.83
N ILE A 342 -17.89 30.41 6.14
CA ILE A 342 -17.83 30.14 4.70
C ILE A 342 -17.58 31.43 3.89
N ASN A 343 -16.60 31.36 2.97
CA ASN A 343 -16.39 32.41 1.99
C ASN A 343 -17.33 32.20 0.79
N THR A 344 -18.42 32.97 0.73
CA THR A 344 -19.46 32.84 -0.32
C THR A 344 -19.00 33.26 -1.71
N ALA A 345 -17.82 33.87 -1.85
CA ALA A 345 -17.22 34.20 -3.15
C ALA A 345 -16.36 33.06 -3.72
N ALA A 346 -16.01 32.06 -2.91
CA ALA A 346 -15.25 30.90 -3.35
C ALA A 346 -16.17 29.85 -3.99
N ALA A 347 -15.65 29.10 -4.96
CA ALA A 347 -16.38 27.98 -5.55
C ALA A 347 -16.40 26.80 -4.58
N ALA A 348 -17.58 26.20 -4.38
CA ALA A 348 -17.70 24.93 -3.69
C ALA A 348 -17.46 23.77 -4.69
N GLN A 349 -16.78 22.72 -4.24
CA GLN A 349 -16.64 21.48 -4.98
C GLN A 349 -17.56 20.42 -4.35
N LEU A 350 -18.33 19.74 -5.21
CA LEU A 350 -19.16 18.61 -4.82
C LEU A 350 -18.69 17.37 -5.54
N GLU A 351 -18.38 16.32 -4.79
CA GLU A 351 -18.11 14.98 -5.30
C GLU A 351 -19.26 14.06 -4.88
N VAL A 352 -19.72 13.22 -5.81
CA VAL A 352 -20.83 12.31 -5.60
C VAL A 352 -20.42 10.91 -6.06
N HIS A 353 -20.48 9.94 -5.15
CA HIS A 353 -20.24 8.54 -5.43
C HIS A 353 -21.57 7.76 -5.43
N VAL A 354 -21.99 7.30 -6.59
CA VAL A 354 -23.23 6.51 -6.77
C VAL A 354 -22.92 5.13 -7.31
N GLY A 355 -23.67 4.14 -6.83
CA GLY A 355 -23.60 2.76 -7.29
C GLY A 355 -24.96 2.28 -7.78
N GLY A 356 -24.95 1.31 -8.70
CA GLY A 356 -26.15 0.64 -9.17
C GLY A 356 -25.85 -0.80 -9.57
N SER A 357 -26.86 -1.66 -9.48
CA SER A 357 -26.83 -2.99 -10.09
C SER A 357 -28.02 -3.13 -11.04
N SER A 358 -27.77 -3.84 -12.13
CA SER A 358 -28.81 -4.30 -13.04
C SER A 358 -28.75 -5.82 -13.05
N ILE A 359 -29.91 -6.45 -12.87
CA ILE A 359 -30.05 -7.88 -13.13
C ILE A 359 -30.71 -7.97 -14.50
N THR A 360 -29.97 -8.42 -15.50
CA THR A 360 -30.56 -8.81 -16.78
C THR A 360 -31.25 -10.16 -16.56
N PRO A 361 -32.59 -10.26 -16.68
CA PRO A 361 -33.32 -11.50 -16.44
C PRO A 361 -32.93 -12.66 -17.37
#